data_AF-A0A1H2LG42-F1
#
_entry.id   AF-A0A1H2LG42-F1
#
_cell.length_a   1.000
_cell.length_b   1.000
_cell.length_c   1.000
_cell.angle_alpha   90.00
_cell.angle_beta   90.00
_cell.angle_gamma   90.00
#
_symmetry.space_group_name_H-M   'P 1'
#
loop_
_entity.id
_entity.type
_entity.pdbx_description
1 polymer ?
#
loop_
_entity_poly.entity_id
_entity_poly.type
_entity_poly.pdbx_seq_one_letter_code
_entity_poly.pdbx_strand_id
1 'polypeptide(L)'
;MYIVVAPPEAPTVREPEDLKRLSVVASSRLELAEVTASLRAVGLARDSAEQERLTIDASMLRALASDALLAEPTPQWQSGFDAMLAYAESKGWYRVDTGIVEAHIDWHA
;
A
#
# COMPACT_ATOMS: atom_id res chain seq x y z
N MET A 1 0.58 -0.75 -8.76
CA MET A 1 -0.54 -0.95 -7.84
C MET A 1 -0.73 0.30 -7.01
N TYR A 2 -1.95 0.57 -6.58
CA TYR A 2 -2.22 1.68 -5.67
C TYR A 2 -3.37 1.34 -4.73
N ILE A 3 -3.37 1.97 -3.55
CA ILE A 3 -4.41 1.82 -2.54
C ILE A 3 -5.32 3.04 -2.61
N VAL A 4 -6.59 2.84 -2.95
CA VAL A 4 -7.57 3.92 -2.98
C VAL A 4 -8.14 4.12 -1.58
N VAL A 5 -8.09 5.35 -1.10
CA VAL A 5 -8.71 5.78 0.16
C VAL A 5 -9.80 6.81 -0.14
N ALA A 6 -11.05 6.38 0.05
CA ALA A 6 -12.24 7.20 -0.13
C ALA A 6 -13.23 6.85 0.99
N PRO A 7 -13.17 7.52 2.15
CA PRO A 7 -14.14 7.30 3.22
C PRO A 7 -15.55 7.71 2.78
N PRO A 8 -16.61 7.04 3.25
CA PRO A 8 -16.61 6.02 4.31
C PRO A 8 -16.27 4.60 3.84
N GLU A 9 -16.00 4.39 2.55
CA GLU A 9 -15.64 3.08 2.03
C GLU A 9 -14.29 2.59 2.58
N ALA A 10 -14.18 1.28 2.77
CA ALA A 10 -12.93 0.65 3.16
C ALA A 10 -11.88 0.84 2.05
N PRO A 11 -10.58 1.02 2.39
CA PRO A 11 -9.52 1.09 1.39
C PRO A 11 -9.51 -0.12 0.47
N THR A 12 -9.26 0.10 -0.82
CA THR A 12 -9.21 -0.97 -1.82
C THR A 12 -7.91 -0.93 -2.61
N VAL A 13 -7.34 -2.09 -2.92
CA VAL A 13 -6.19 -2.21 -3.83
C VAL A 13 -6.68 -2.21 -5.28
N ARG A 14 -5.99 -1.48 -6.14
CA ARG A 14 -6.20 -1.44 -7.58
C ARG A 14 -4.91 -1.76 -8.32
N GLU A 15 -5.07 -2.35 -9.50
CA GLU A 15 -3.97 -2.86 -10.34
C GLU A 15 -2.99 -3.72 -9.54
N PRO A 16 -3.46 -4.78 -8.84
CA PRO A 16 -2.60 -5.64 -8.02
C PRO A 16 -1.51 -6.35 -8.84
N GLU A 17 -1.63 -6.41 -10.17
CA GLU A 17 -0.61 -6.92 -11.09
C GLU A 17 0.54 -5.93 -11.39
N ASP A 18 0.35 -4.63 -11.15
CA ASP A 18 1.41 -3.64 -11.33
C ASP A 18 2.32 -3.62 -10.09
N LEU A 19 3.35 -4.44 -10.12
CA LEU A 19 4.34 -4.60 -9.04
C LEU A 19 5.53 -3.63 -9.17
N LYS A 20 5.41 -2.62 -10.03
CA LYS A 20 6.49 -1.63 -10.28
C LYS A 20 6.22 -0.28 -9.63
N ARG A 21 5.00 -0.07 -9.13
CA ARG A 21 4.56 1.17 -8.49
C ARG A 21 3.73 0.80 -7.26
N LEU A 22 3.96 1.53 -6.18
CA LEU A 22 3.16 1.47 -4.96
C LEU A 22 2.91 2.90 -4.48
N SER A 23 1.64 3.28 -4.42
CA SER A 23 1.21 4.56 -3.86
C SER A 23 -0.15 4.43 -3.17
N VAL A 24 -0.50 5.46 -2.40
CA VAL A 24 -1.83 5.64 -1.81
C VAL A 24 -2.51 6.77 -2.56
N VAL A 25 -3.68 6.52 -3.14
CA VAL A 25 -4.46 7.51 -3.88
C VAL A 25 -5.58 8.02 -2.96
N ALA A 26 -5.60 9.33 -2.72
CA ALA A 26 -6.60 9.98 -1.87
C ALA A 26 -7.09 11.29 -2.49
N SER A 27 -8.33 11.69 -2.16
CA SER A 27 -8.83 13.02 -2.54
C SER A 27 -8.07 14.10 -1.77
N SER A 28 -7.70 15.18 -2.46
CA SER A 28 -7.12 16.41 -1.89
C SER A 28 -8.04 17.14 -0.91
N ARG A 29 -9.30 16.69 -0.76
CA ARG A 29 -10.23 17.16 0.27
C ARG A 29 -10.09 16.42 1.60
N LEU A 30 -9.37 15.29 1.61
CA LEU A 30 -9.09 14.53 2.83
C LEU A 30 -7.82 15.06 3.47
N GLU A 31 -7.81 15.03 4.79
CA GLU A 31 -6.60 15.28 5.57
C GLU A 31 -5.76 14.00 5.71
N LEU A 32 -4.45 14.15 5.88
CA LEU A 32 -3.52 13.03 6.11
C LEU A 32 -3.97 12.12 7.27
N ALA A 33 -4.55 12.72 8.32
CA ALA A 33 -5.08 11.98 9.47
C ALA A 33 -6.27 11.09 9.09
N GLU A 34 -7.15 11.54 8.19
CA GLU A 34 -8.29 10.76 7.70
C GLU A 34 -7.81 9.59 6.85
N VAL A 35 -6.84 9.84 5.94
CA VAL A 35 -6.23 8.78 5.13
C VAL A 35 -5.58 7.72 6.01
N THR A 36 -4.80 8.16 7.01
CA THR A 36 -4.13 7.26 7.96
C THR A 36 -5.14 6.45 8.77
N ALA A 37 -6.22 7.08 9.23
CA ALA A 37 -7.28 6.42 10.00
C ALA A 37 -7.97 5.32 9.19
N SER A 38 -8.31 5.58 7.92
CA SER A 38 -8.91 4.59 7.03
C SER A 38 -8.01 3.38 6.79
N LEU A 39 -6.70 3.61 6.60
CA LEU A 39 -5.74 2.51 6.43
C LEU A 39 -5.52 1.72 7.73
N ARG A 40 -5.52 2.39 8.88
CA ARG A 40 -5.44 1.71 10.19
C ARG A 40 -6.66 0.86 10.47
N ALA A 41 -7.86 1.28 10.05
CA ALA A 41 -9.10 0.54 10.24
C ALA A 41 -9.06 -0.86 9.60
N VAL A 42 -8.24 -1.07 8.57
CA VAL A 42 -8.02 -2.36 7.89
C VAL A 42 -6.65 -2.99 8.21
N GLY A 43 -5.94 -2.46 9.20
CA GLY A 43 -4.61 -2.96 9.60
C GLY A 43 -3.49 -2.71 8.59
N LEU A 44 -3.72 -1.87 7.57
CA LEU A 44 -2.71 -1.54 6.56
C LEU A 44 -1.65 -0.58 7.08
N ALA A 45 -2.00 0.37 7.94
CA ALA A 45 -1.06 1.34 8.49
C ALA A 45 -0.65 1.00 9.93
N ARG A 46 0.66 1.06 10.22
CA ARG A 46 1.23 0.74 11.54
C ARG A 46 1.64 1.98 12.34
N ASP A 47 2.33 2.96 11.74
CA ASP A 47 2.88 4.15 12.42
C ASP A 47 2.47 5.48 11.74
N SER A 48 2.96 6.62 12.23
CA SER A 48 2.56 7.96 11.74
C SER A 48 3.06 8.25 10.34
N ALA A 49 2.24 8.94 9.54
CA ALA A 49 2.69 9.51 8.29
C ALA A 49 3.70 10.63 8.53
N GLU A 50 4.83 10.59 7.84
CA GLU A 50 5.80 11.69 7.79
C GLU A 50 5.90 12.16 6.34
N GLN A 51 5.84 13.48 6.11
CA GLN A 51 6.17 14.10 4.81
C GLN A 51 5.48 13.43 3.60
N GLU A 52 4.15 13.22 3.69
CA GLU A 52 3.34 12.61 2.62
C GLU A 52 3.68 11.14 2.29
N ARG A 53 4.41 10.46 3.19
CA ARG A 53 4.66 9.03 3.14
C ARG A 53 3.91 8.31 4.27
N LEU A 54 3.36 7.16 3.93
CA LEU A 54 2.66 6.27 4.84
C LEU A 54 3.45 4.98 5.00
N THR A 55 3.54 4.50 6.24
CA THR A 55 4.07 3.18 6.56
C THR A 55 2.96 2.13 6.39
N ILE A 56 3.15 1.21 5.46
CA ILE A 56 2.22 0.15 5.12
C ILE A 56 2.77 -1.21 5.57
N ASP A 57 1.93 -2.04 6.19
CA ASP A 57 2.23 -3.43 6.51
C ASP A 57 2.26 -4.26 5.22
N ALA A 58 3.45 -4.74 4.84
CA ALA A 58 3.65 -5.45 3.58
C ALA A 58 2.90 -6.79 3.51
N SER A 59 2.69 -7.45 4.66
CA SER A 59 1.94 -8.70 4.73
C SER A 59 0.45 -8.47 4.50
N MET A 60 -0.10 -7.42 5.11
CA MET A 60 -1.50 -7.01 4.90
C MET A 60 -1.71 -6.51 3.46
N LEU A 61 -0.76 -5.74 2.93
CA LEU A 61 -0.79 -5.31 1.53
C LEU A 61 -0.82 -6.50 0.58
N ARG A 62 0.02 -7.52 0.82
CA ARG A 62 0.03 -8.73 -0.01
C ARG A 62 -1.30 -9.47 0.05
N ALA A 63 -1.91 -9.60 1.22
CA ALA A 63 -3.22 -10.23 1.38
C ALA A 63 -4.31 -9.49 0.60
N LEU A 64 -4.41 -8.16 0.78
CA LEU A 64 -5.40 -7.34 0.07
C LEU A 64 -5.16 -7.29 -1.44
N ALA A 65 -3.91 -7.23 -1.88
CA ALA A 65 -3.58 -7.28 -3.30
C ALA A 65 -3.91 -8.64 -3.92
N SER A 66 -3.68 -9.73 -3.17
CA SER A 66 -4.07 -11.09 -3.55
C SER A 66 -5.59 -11.21 -3.72
N ASP A 67 -6.37 -10.71 -2.76
CA ASP A 67 -7.83 -10.74 -2.80
C ASP A 67 -8.41 -9.86 -3.92
N ALA A 68 -7.68 -8.83 -4.35
CA ALA A 68 -8.08 -7.94 -5.43
C ALA A 68 -7.77 -8.49 -6.84
N LEU A 69 -7.00 -9.57 -6.97
CA LEU A 69 -6.72 -10.19 -8.26
C LEU A 69 -7.99 -10.83 -8.86
N LEU A 70 -8.12 -10.77 -10.19
CA LEU A 70 -9.19 -11.47 -10.90
C LEU A 70 -9.01 -12.99 -10.94
N ALA A 71 -7.82 -13.48 -10.60
CA ALA A 71 -7.44 -14.89 -10.58
C ALA A 71 -6.52 -15.18 -9.40
N GLU A 72 -6.40 -16.46 -9.04
CA GLU A 72 -5.52 -16.89 -7.95
C GLU A 72 -4.06 -16.41 -8.12
N PRO A 73 -3.35 -16.04 -7.03
CA PRO A 73 -1.99 -15.54 -7.09
C PRO A 73 -1.00 -16.57 -7.66
N THR A 74 -0.56 -16.32 -8.89
CA THR A 74 0.44 -17.18 -9.54
C THR A 74 1.81 -17.11 -8.84
N PRO A 75 2.67 -18.13 -8.97
CA PRO A 75 4.04 -18.06 -8.47
C PRO A 75 4.86 -16.88 -9.04
N GLN A 76 4.53 -16.45 -10.27
CA GLN A 76 5.16 -15.30 -10.90
C GLN A 76 4.76 -13.99 -10.22
N TRP A 77 3.47 -13.84 -9.86
CA TRP A 77 2.99 -12.69 -9.10
C TRP A 77 3.64 -12.63 -7.72
N GLN A 78 3.71 -13.77 -7.03
CA GLN A 78 4.35 -13.88 -5.71
C GLN A 78 5.82 -13.44 -5.77
N SER A 79 6.58 -13.99 -6.72
CA SER A 79 7.98 -13.60 -6.95
C SER A 79 8.12 -12.12 -7.33
N GLY A 80 7.15 -11.58 -8.08
CA GLY A 80 7.13 -10.16 -8.45
C GLY A 80 6.88 -9.24 -7.26
N PHE A 81 6.02 -9.64 -6.32
CA PHE A 81 5.74 -8.89 -5.10
C PHE A 81 6.99 -8.87 -4.21
N ASP A 82 7.68 -10.00 -4.10
CA ASP A 82 8.95 -10.08 -3.37
C ASP A 82 10.02 -9.19 -4.04
N ALA A 83 10.07 -9.16 -5.38
CA ALA A 83 10.98 -8.26 -6.10
C ALA A 83 10.65 -6.78 -5.90
N MET A 84 9.36 -6.42 -5.79
CA MET A 84 8.93 -5.06 -5.46
C MET A 84 9.43 -4.65 -4.07
N LEU A 85 9.29 -5.52 -3.07
CA LEU A 85 9.80 -5.27 -1.71
C LEU A 85 11.33 -5.18 -1.68
N ALA A 86 12.04 -6.06 -2.39
CA ALA A 86 13.49 -6.02 -2.50
C ALA A 86 13.98 -4.72 -3.17
N TYR A 87 13.25 -4.23 -4.17
CA TYR A 87 13.53 -2.92 -4.76
C TYR A 87 13.30 -1.79 -3.74
N ALA A 88 12.18 -1.80 -3.02
CA ALA A 88 11.90 -0.81 -1.97
C ALA A 88 12.96 -0.85 -0.85
N GLU A 89 13.45 -2.03 -0.48
CA GLU A 89 14.55 -2.22 0.48
C GLU A 89 15.83 -1.55 -0.01
N SER A 90 16.19 -1.76 -1.29
CA SER A 90 17.37 -1.12 -1.91
C SER A 90 17.31 0.42 -1.90
N LYS A 91 16.10 0.99 -1.72
CA LYS A 91 15.86 2.43 -1.60
C LYS A 91 15.71 2.91 -0.16
N GLY A 92 15.75 2.00 0.81
CA GLY A 92 15.50 2.30 2.23
C GLY A 92 14.02 2.50 2.57
N TRP A 93 13.10 2.15 1.68
CA TRP A 93 11.65 2.29 1.88
C TRP A 93 11.01 1.07 2.52
N TYR A 94 11.66 -0.10 2.45
CA TYR A 94 11.19 -1.32 3.10
C TYR A 94 12.14 -1.71 4.23
N ARG A 95 11.57 -1.99 5.40
CA ARG A 95 12.27 -2.49 6.58
C ARG A 95 11.91 -3.95 6.80
N VAL A 96 12.85 -4.85 6.48
CA VAL A 96 12.64 -6.31 6.52
C VAL A 96 12.32 -6.82 7.93
N ASP A 97 12.93 -6.22 8.95
CA ASP A 97 12.75 -6.57 10.36
C ASP A 97 11.34 -6.27 10.89
N THR A 98 10.72 -5.21 10.39
CA THR A 98 9.35 -4.81 10.80
C THR A 98 8.28 -5.19 9.78
N GLY A 99 8.65 -5.57 8.56
CA GLY A 99 7.71 -5.82 7.46
C GLY A 99 6.97 -4.57 6.99
N ILE A 100 7.57 -3.39 7.16
CA ILE A 100 6.95 -2.09 6.85
C ILE A 100 7.54 -1.53 5.56
N VAL A 101 6.67 -1.17 4.60
CA VAL A 101 7.04 -0.47 3.36
C VAL A 101 6.46 0.94 3.35
N GLU A 102 7.26 1.92 2.94
CA GLU A 102 6.80 3.29 2.73
C GLU A 102 6.14 3.44 1.36
N ALA A 103 4.98 4.07 1.34
CA ALA A 103 4.27 4.48 0.13
C ALA A 103 4.00 5.99 0.18
N HIS A 104 4.16 6.69 -0.94
CA HIS A 104 3.77 8.10 -1.03
C HIS A 104 2.27 8.22 -1.28
N ILE A 105 1.70 9.37 -0.91
CA ILE A 105 0.31 9.71 -1.21
C ILE A 105 0.26 10.54 -2.50
N ASP A 106 -0.53 10.05 -3.46
CA ASP A 106 -0.95 10.79 -4.63
C ASP A 106 -2.29 11.48 -4.32
N TRP A 107 -2.25 12.81 -4.17
CA TRP A 107 -3.43 13.63 -3.93
C TRP A 107 -4.10 14.00 -5.25
N HIS A 108 -5.37 13.62 -5.42
CA HIS A 108 -6.17 13.96 -6.61
C HIS A 108 -7.29 14.95 -6.29
N ALA A 109 -7.60 15.84 -7.23
CA ALA A 109 -8.65 16.86 -7.12
C ALA A 109 -10.08 16.28 -7.17
#